data_AF-A0A510G8X4-F1
#
_entry.id   AF-A0A510G8X4-F1
#
_cell.length_a   1.000
_cell.length_b   1.000
_cell.length_c   1.000
_cell.angle_alpha   90.00
_cell.angle_beta   90.00
_cell.angle_gamma   90.00
#
_symmetry.space_group_name_H-M   'P 1'
#
loop_
_entity.id
_entity.type
_entity.pdbx_description
1 polymer ?
#
loop_
_entity_poly.entity_id
_entity_poly.type
_entity_poly.pdbx_seq_one_letter_code
_entity_poly.pdbx_strand_id
1 'polypeptide(L)'
;MCGGMLLGLGTAAGFSYFMPADMLFEWGWRIPFIAGLFISSVGLYIRKNLAESPIYKKAKETGRLAHFPLRETLTKYPKELIIALGLYITVTAPFYTSTVFIGNFMQTLGYTNQQSTIVSSIILIVMMIVFPISAYVSDKVGRRPVLIWGIILLILSVYPIFVALGSMNFTLAIKYLK
;
A
#
# COMPACT_ATOMS: atom_id res chain seq x y z
N MET A 1 -2.39 -3.03 -5.68
CA MET A 1 -1.92 -3.30 -4.31
C MET A 1 -3.10 -3.55 -3.36
N CYS A 2 -4.00 -2.57 -3.16
CA CYS A 2 -5.14 -2.71 -2.22
C CYS A 2 -6.04 -3.92 -2.51
N GLY A 3 -6.34 -4.21 -3.78
CA GLY A 3 -7.13 -5.40 -4.15
C GLY A 3 -6.45 -6.72 -3.80
N GLY A 4 -5.13 -6.83 -3.99
CA GLY A 4 -4.38 -8.01 -3.56
C GLY A 4 -4.38 -8.17 -2.04
N MET A 5 -4.27 -7.07 -1.29
CA MET A 5 -4.35 -7.10 0.17
C MET A 5 -5.73 -7.46 0.69
N LEU A 6 -6.80 -6.97 0.05
CA LEU A 6 -8.17 -7.37 0.38
C LEU A 6 -8.42 -8.85 0.12
N LEU A 7 -7.93 -9.37 -1.01
CA LEU A 7 -7.98 -10.80 -1.30
C LEU A 7 -7.21 -11.59 -0.23
N GLY A 8 -6.01 -11.13 0.15
CA GLY A 8 -5.22 -11.74 1.23
C GLY A 8 -5.97 -11.76 2.56
N LEU A 9 -6.51 -10.61 3.01
CA LEU A 9 -7.32 -10.53 4.22
C LEU A 9 -8.56 -11.43 4.16
N GLY A 10 -9.25 -11.47 3.01
CA GLY A 10 -10.40 -12.32 2.79
C GLY A 10 -10.04 -13.81 2.87
N THR A 11 -8.91 -14.22 2.29
CA THR A 11 -8.43 -15.60 2.40
C THR A 11 -8.04 -15.97 3.83
N ALA A 12 -7.39 -15.06 4.57
CA ALA A 12 -7.05 -15.28 5.97
C ALA A 12 -8.30 -15.39 6.85
N ALA A 13 -9.28 -14.50 6.67
CA ALA A 13 -10.57 -14.56 7.36
C ALA A 13 -11.33 -15.86 7.03
N GLY A 14 -11.30 -16.28 5.76
CA GLY A 14 -11.87 -17.56 5.32
C GLY A 14 -11.21 -18.74 6.02
N PHE A 15 -9.87 -18.81 6.06
CA PHE A 15 -9.20 -19.91 6.76
C PHE A 15 -9.49 -19.91 8.26
N SER A 16 -9.50 -18.75 8.92
CA SER A 16 -9.87 -18.65 10.33
C SER A 16 -11.32 -19.07 10.61
N TYR A 17 -12.21 -19.01 9.61
CA TYR A 17 -13.59 -19.47 9.73
C TYR A 17 -13.72 -20.98 9.47
N PHE A 18 -13.02 -21.52 8.47
CA PHE A 18 -13.14 -22.91 8.03
C PHE A 18 -12.18 -23.89 8.72
N MET A 19 -11.11 -23.42 9.37
CA MET A 19 -10.11 -24.29 10.00
C MET A 19 -9.89 -23.94 11.48
N PRO A 20 -9.72 -24.95 12.35
CA PRO A 20 -9.18 -24.74 13.69
C PRO A 20 -7.79 -24.12 13.63
N ALA A 21 -7.44 -23.30 14.62
CA ALA A 21 -6.16 -22.59 14.68
C ALA A 21 -4.96 -23.55 14.56
N ASP A 22 -5.01 -24.71 15.22
CA ASP A 22 -3.91 -25.68 15.22
C ASP A 22 -3.61 -26.21 13.81
N MET A 23 -4.67 -26.51 13.04
CA MET A 23 -4.54 -26.98 11.66
C MET A 23 -3.98 -25.90 10.73
N LEU A 24 -4.30 -24.62 10.99
CA LEU A 24 -3.76 -23.49 10.26
C LEU A 24 -2.22 -23.41 10.43
N PHE A 25 -1.74 -23.57 11.66
CA PHE A 25 -0.32 -23.49 11.99
C PHE A 25 0.46 -24.75 11.57
N GLU A 26 -0.14 -25.94 11.62
CA GLU A 26 0.51 -27.18 11.20
C GLU A 26 0.64 -27.28 9.66
N TRP A 27 -0.42 -26.93 8.93
CA TRP A 27 -0.45 -27.14 7.48
C TRP A 27 -1.16 -26.06 6.65
N GLY A 28 -2.19 -25.41 7.18
CA GLY A 28 -2.99 -24.43 6.43
C GLY A 28 -2.16 -23.27 5.85
N TRP A 29 -1.07 -22.88 6.52
CA TRP A 29 -0.14 -21.85 6.02
C TRP A 29 0.48 -22.16 4.66
N ARG A 30 0.52 -23.42 4.20
CA ARG A 30 1.08 -23.80 2.89
C ARG A 30 0.20 -23.39 1.71
N ILE A 31 -1.11 -23.33 1.91
CA ILE A 31 -2.10 -22.97 0.87
C ILE A 31 -1.81 -21.60 0.23
N PRO A 32 -1.62 -20.50 0.98
CA PRO A 32 -1.33 -19.19 0.39
C PRO A 32 0.01 -19.17 -0.36
N PHE A 33 1.00 -19.98 0.03
CA PHE A 33 2.26 -20.09 -0.73
C PHE A 33 2.07 -20.79 -2.08
N ILE A 34 1.29 -21.87 -2.13
CA ILE A 34 0.98 -22.57 -3.38
C ILE A 34 0.16 -21.66 -4.31
N ALA A 35 -0.85 -20.96 -3.78
CA ALA A 35 -1.61 -19.97 -4.54
C ALA A 35 -0.71 -18.84 -5.06
N GLY A 36 0.21 -18.35 -4.22
CA GLY A 36 1.22 -17.36 -4.58
C GLY A 36 2.15 -17.84 -5.71
N LEU A 37 2.56 -19.11 -5.70
CA LEU A 37 3.36 -19.71 -6.77
C LEU A 37 2.62 -19.65 -8.11
N PHE A 38 1.35 -20.06 -8.14
CA PHE A 38 0.54 -20.01 -9.35
C PHE A 38 0.36 -18.58 -9.89
N ILE A 39 0.02 -17.63 -9.00
CA ILE A 39 -0.12 -16.21 -9.35
C ILE A 39 1.21 -15.65 -9.88
N SER A 40 2.34 -16.02 -9.26
CA SER A 40 3.68 -15.61 -9.69
C SER A 40 4.04 -16.15 -11.07
N SER A 41 3.75 -17.42 -11.35
CA SER A 41 3.95 -18.02 -12.67
C SER A 41 3.16 -17.30 -13.77
N VAL A 42 1.89 -16.95 -13.50
CA VAL A 42 1.08 -16.13 -14.42
C VAL A 42 1.69 -14.74 -14.59
N GLY A 43 2.14 -14.11 -13.51
CA GLY A 43 2.83 -12.81 -13.56
C GLY A 43 4.11 -12.84 -14.40
N LEU A 44 4.90 -13.91 -14.32
CA LEU A 44 6.09 -14.14 -15.14
C LEU A 44 5.73 -14.32 -16.62
N TYR A 45 4.67 -15.08 -16.91
CA TYR A 45 4.17 -15.25 -18.27
C TYR A 45 3.74 -13.91 -18.89
N ILE A 46 2.98 -13.09 -18.16
CA ILE A 46 2.56 -11.76 -18.62
C ILE A 46 3.79 -10.88 -18.88
N ARG A 47 4.75 -10.86 -17.95
CA ARG A 47 5.97 -10.06 -18.07
C ARG A 47 6.81 -10.43 -19.29
N LYS A 48 6.90 -11.72 -19.63
CA LYS A 48 7.67 -12.19 -20.80
C LYS A 48 7.12 -11.66 -22.12
N ASN A 49 5.83 -11.36 -22.20
CA ASN A 49 5.15 -10.89 -23.41
C ASN A 49 5.02 -9.36 -23.49
N LEU A 50 5.52 -8.62 -22.50
CA LEU A 50 5.45 -7.17 -22.49
C LEU A 50 6.57 -6.58 -23.34
N ALA A 51 6.22 -5.85 -24.40
CA ALA A 51 7.20 -5.20 -25.25
C ALA A 51 8.03 -4.17 -24.47
N GLU A 52 9.34 -4.15 -24.70
CA GLU A 52 10.22 -3.11 -24.14
C GLU A 52 9.77 -1.71 -24.58
N SER A 53 9.87 -0.73 -23.67
CA SER A 53 9.51 0.66 -23.94
C SER A 53 10.29 1.21 -25.14
N PRO A 54 9.65 2.02 -26.02
CA PRO A 54 10.33 2.69 -27.15
C PRO A 54 11.56 3.50 -26.71
N ILE A 55 11.52 4.09 -25.52
CA ILE A 55 12.62 4.88 -24.95
C ILE A 55 13.81 3.98 -24.63
N TYR A 56 13.55 2.78 -24.09
CA TYR A 56 14.59 1.80 -23.77
C TYR A 56 15.23 1.24 -25.04
N LYS A 57 14.41 0.87 -26.05
CA LYS A 57 14.90 0.40 -27.36
C LYS A 57 15.80 1.44 -28.02
N LYS A 58 15.38 2.71 -28.05
CA LYS A 58 16.18 3.81 -28.60
C LYS A 58 17.48 4.05 -27.82
N ALA A 59 17.45 3.96 -26.49
CA ALA A 59 18.66 4.08 -25.67
C ALA A 59 19.64 2.93 -25.93
N LYS A 60 19.12 1.72 -26.16
CA LYS A 60 19.91 0.53 -26.51
C LYS A 60 20.54 0.65 -27.90
N GLU A 61 19.76 1.04 -28.90
CA GLU A 61 20.23 1.26 -30.29
C GLU A 61 21.27 2.39 -30.37
N THR A 62 21.11 3.45 -29.59
CA THR A 62 22.04 4.59 -29.58
C THR A 62 23.26 4.41 -28.66
N GLY A 63 23.41 3.24 -28.02
CA GLY A 63 24.52 2.97 -27.11
C GLY A 63 24.52 3.85 -25.84
N ARG A 64 23.38 4.49 -25.53
CA ARG A 64 23.22 5.40 -24.37
C ARG A 64 22.80 4.68 -23.09
N LEU A 65 22.87 3.35 -23.08
CA LEU A 65 22.64 2.59 -21.86
C LEU A 65 23.80 2.83 -20.88
N ALA A 66 23.45 3.30 -19.69
CA ALA A 66 24.39 3.42 -18.58
C ALA A 66 25.05 2.06 -18.31
N HIS A 67 26.38 2.02 -18.34
CA HIS A 67 27.12 0.80 -18.02
C HIS A 67 26.99 0.44 -16.53
N PHE A 68 26.88 1.46 -15.66
CA PHE A 68 26.61 1.33 -14.23
C PHE A 68 25.49 2.30 -13.80
N PRO A 69 24.20 1.94 -14.04
CA PRO A 69 23.06 2.85 -13.83
C PRO A 69 22.91 3.31 -12.38
N LEU A 70 23.24 2.46 -11.40
CA LEU A 70 23.23 2.82 -9.99
C LEU A 70 24.27 3.90 -9.67
N ARG A 71 25.52 3.70 -10.10
CA ARG A 71 26.60 4.67 -9.88
C ARG A 71 26.28 6.00 -10.55
N GLU A 72 25.76 5.97 -11.77
CA GLU A 72 25.39 7.17 -12.51
C GLU A 72 24.27 7.95 -11.82
N THR A 73 23.25 7.26 -11.30
CA THR A 73 22.16 7.91 -10.54
C THR A 73 22.68 8.58 -9.28
N LEU A 74 23.55 7.91 -8.52
CA LEU A 74 24.12 8.42 -7.27
C LEU A 74 25.06 9.62 -7.49
N THR A 75 25.82 9.65 -8.58
CA THR A 75 26.82 10.70 -8.82
C THR A 75 26.30 11.87 -9.65
N LYS A 76 25.48 11.61 -10.68
CA LYS A 76 24.99 12.65 -11.59
C LYS A 76 23.63 13.23 -11.17
N TYR A 77 22.82 12.47 -10.43
CA TYR A 77 21.43 12.86 -10.09
C TYR A 77 21.11 12.77 -8.58
N PRO A 78 21.99 13.26 -7.67
CA PRO A 78 21.77 13.11 -6.23
C PRO A 78 20.55 13.92 -5.73
N LYS A 79 20.25 15.06 -6.35
CA LYS A 79 19.10 15.90 -5.97
C LYS A 79 17.78 15.22 -6.34
N GLU A 80 17.69 14.70 -7.55
CA GLU A 80 16.55 13.96 -8.07
C GLU A 80 16.32 12.69 -7.23
N LEU A 81 17.39 12.02 -6.82
CA LEU A 81 17.32 10.87 -5.92
C LEU A 81 16.70 11.23 -4.57
N ILE A 82 17.16 12.30 -3.92
CA ILE A 82 16.61 12.73 -2.62
C ILE A 82 15.12 13.10 -2.75
N ILE A 83 14.74 13.78 -3.83
CA ILE A 83 13.33 14.11 -4.10
C ILE A 83 12.52 12.82 -4.29
N ALA A 84 13.02 11.87 -5.07
CA ALA A 84 12.35 10.59 -5.31
C ALA A 84 12.18 9.80 -4.01
N LEU A 85 13.20 9.76 -3.15
CA LEU A 85 13.14 9.12 -1.83
C LEU A 85 12.12 9.80 -0.91
N GLY A 86 12.12 11.13 -0.86
CA GLY A 86 11.14 11.90 -0.07
C GLY A 86 9.71 11.59 -0.52
N LEU A 87 9.46 11.63 -1.83
CA LEU A 87 8.15 11.26 -2.40
C LEU A 87 7.77 9.82 -2.07
N TYR A 88 8.73 8.89 -2.12
CA TYR A 88 8.48 7.49 -1.80
C TYR A 88 8.09 7.30 -0.33
N ILE A 89 8.77 7.97 0.60
CA ILE A 89 8.45 7.91 2.05
C ILE A 89 7.04 8.46 2.30
N THR A 90 6.70 9.59 1.66
CA THR A 90 5.36 10.21 1.78
C THR A 90 4.23 9.30 1.31
N VAL A 91 4.49 8.35 0.41
CA VAL A 91 3.48 7.38 -0.04
C VAL A 91 3.50 6.12 0.83
N THR A 92 4.69 5.60 1.13
CA THR A 92 4.83 4.30 1.80
C THR A 92 4.52 4.34 3.28
N ALA A 93 5.04 5.32 4.02
CA ALA A 93 4.83 5.38 5.47
C ALA A 93 3.33 5.47 5.82
N PRO A 94 2.53 6.37 5.23
CA PRO A 94 1.10 6.45 5.53
C PRO A 94 0.34 5.22 5.09
N PHE A 95 0.72 4.63 3.96
CA PHE A 95 0.11 3.40 3.48
C PHE A 95 0.28 2.24 4.48
N TYR A 96 1.50 1.99 4.95
CA TYR A 96 1.75 0.95 5.96
C TYR A 96 1.15 1.29 7.32
N THR A 97 1.15 2.57 7.69
CA THR A 97 0.50 3.02 8.93
C THR A 97 -0.99 2.70 8.89
N SER A 98 -1.68 3.06 7.81
CA SER A 98 -3.13 2.82 7.69
C SER A 98 -3.50 1.35 7.55
N THR A 99 -2.70 0.57 6.81
CA THR A 99 -3.07 -0.82 6.46
C THR A 99 -2.59 -1.85 7.47
N VAL A 100 -1.45 -1.62 8.13
CA VAL A 100 -0.84 -2.58 9.05
C VAL A 100 -0.83 -2.04 10.47
N PHE A 101 -0.30 -0.84 10.69
CA PHE A 101 -0.10 -0.32 12.05
C PHE A 101 -1.42 -0.10 12.78
N ILE A 102 -2.42 0.54 12.17
CA ILE A 102 -3.73 0.80 12.81
C ILE A 102 -4.37 -0.50 13.31
N GLY A 103 -4.39 -1.55 12.48
CA GLY A 103 -4.98 -2.83 12.86
C GLY A 103 -4.26 -3.50 14.04
N ASN A 104 -2.92 -3.43 14.07
CA ASN A 104 -2.13 -3.93 15.19
C ASN A 104 -2.33 -3.08 16.45
N PHE A 105 -2.34 -1.76 16.30
CA PHE A 105 -2.53 -0.83 17.41
C PHE A 105 -3.92 -1.00 18.05
N MET A 106 -4.95 -1.23 17.26
CA MET A 106 -6.28 -1.59 17.78
C MET A 106 -6.24 -2.86 18.64
N GLN A 107 -5.51 -3.91 18.25
CA GLN A 107 -5.37 -5.10 19.09
C GLN A 107 -4.68 -4.79 20.43
N THR A 108 -3.64 -3.93 20.42
CA THR A 108 -2.98 -3.50 21.67
C THR A 108 -3.88 -2.66 22.58
N LEU A 109 -4.88 -1.97 22.02
CA LEU A 109 -5.90 -1.23 22.76
C LEU A 109 -7.03 -2.12 23.29
N GLY A 110 -7.00 -3.43 23.01
CA GLY A 110 -8.01 -4.38 23.49
C GLY A 110 -9.20 -4.58 22.55
N TYR A 111 -9.14 -4.09 21.30
CA TYR A 111 -10.14 -4.43 20.30
C TYR A 111 -10.02 -5.89 19.88
N THR A 112 -11.15 -6.51 19.55
CA THR A 112 -11.16 -7.89 19.04
C THR A 112 -10.49 -7.98 17.67
N ASN A 113 -9.93 -9.15 17.35
CA ASN A 113 -9.37 -9.41 16.02
C ASN A 113 -10.37 -9.12 14.90
N GLN A 114 -11.64 -9.48 15.10
CA GLN A 114 -12.71 -9.22 14.13
C GLN A 114 -12.91 -7.71 13.87
N GLN A 115 -12.93 -6.89 14.92
CA GLN A 115 -13.08 -5.43 14.78
C GLN A 115 -11.90 -4.84 14.01
N SER A 116 -10.67 -5.23 14.35
CA SER A 116 -9.47 -4.78 13.64
C SER A 116 -9.48 -5.18 12.17
N THR A 117 -9.86 -6.44 11.86
CA THR A 117 -9.99 -6.91 10.47
C THR A 117 -11.06 -6.15 9.68
N ILE A 118 -12.21 -5.85 10.28
CA ILE A 118 -13.27 -5.05 9.64
C ILE A 118 -12.76 -3.64 9.32
N VAL A 119 -12.14 -2.97 10.29
CA VAL A 119 -11.61 -1.61 10.08
C VAL A 119 -10.52 -1.59 9.01
N SER A 120 -9.55 -2.51 9.05
CA SER A 120 -8.52 -2.64 8.02
C SER A 120 -9.10 -2.91 6.63
N SER A 121 -10.17 -3.70 6.54
CA SER A 121 -10.87 -3.96 5.28
C SER A 121 -11.55 -2.70 4.73
N ILE A 122 -12.22 -1.93 5.59
CA ILE A 122 -12.83 -0.64 5.21
C ILE A 122 -11.76 0.33 4.70
N ILE A 123 -10.64 0.46 5.41
CA ILE A 123 -9.51 1.31 4.98
C ILE A 123 -9.04 0.93 3.58
N LEU A 124 -8.84 -0.37 3.32
CA LEU A 124 -8.38 -0.85 2.02
C LEU A 124 -9.40 -0.62 0.89
N ILE A 125 -10.71 -0.77 1.17
CA ILE A 125 -11.78 -0.47 0.20
C ILE A 125 -11.79 1.03 -0.11
N VAL A 126 -11.71 1.89 0.91
CA VAL A 126 -11.64 3.35 0.72
C VAL A 126 -10.40 3.70 -0.11
N MET A 127 -9.23 3.16 0.21
CA MET A 127 -8.02 3.38 -0.59
C MET A 127 -8.17 2.87 -2.04
N MET A 128 -8.83 1.73 -2.25
CA MET A 128 -9.08 1.19 -3.59
C MET A 128 -9.90 2.15 -4.46
N ILE A 129 -10.82 2.90 -3.87
CA ILE A 129 -11.66 3.88 -4.58
C ILE A 129 -10.94 5.22 -4.73
N VAL A 130 -10.29 5.69 -3.66
CA VAL A 130 -9.64 7.01 -3.63
C VAL A 130 -8.40 7.05 -4.54
N PHE A 131 -7.63 5.96 -4.66
CA PHE A 131 -6.42 5.95 -5.49
C PHE A 131 -6.69 6.20 -6.98
N PRO A 132 -7.64 5.52 -7.65
CA PRO A 132 -8.03 5.83 -9.02
C PRO A 132 -8.54 7.27 -9.19
N ILE A 133 -9.35 7.77 -8.25
CA ILE A 133 -9.86 9.15 -8.30
C ILE A 133 -8.70 10.14 -8.22
N SER A 134 -7.79 9.93 -7.28
CA SER A 134 -6.60 10.77 -7.12
C SER A 134 -5.68 10.72 -8.35
N ALA A 135 -5.50 9.53 -8.95
CA ALA A 135 -4.75 9.37 -10.19
C ALA A 135 -5.40 10.15 -11.34
N TYR A 136 -6.71 10.04 -11.51
CA TYR A 136 -7.47 10.78 -12.53
C TYR A 136 -7.39 12.30 -12.34
N VAL A 137 -7.56 12.78 -11.09
CA VAL A 137 -7.45 14.21 -10.77
C VAL A 137 -6.03 14.71 -11.00
N SER A 138 -5.02 13.90 -10.66
CA SER A 138 -3.61 14.21 -10.91
C SER A 138 -3.30 14.35 -12.39
N ASP A 139 -3.92 13.53 -13.25
CA ASP A 139 -3.73 13.63 -14.70
C ASP A 139 -4.37 14.91 -15.29
N LYS A 140 -5.42 15.46 -14.64
CA LYS A 140 -6.10 16.69 -15.08
C LYS A 140 -5.51 17.98 -14.52
N VAL A 141 -5.27 18.03 -13.21
CA VAL A 141 -4.86 19.24 -12.46
C VAL A 141 -3.34 19.31 -12.30
N GLY A 142 -2.64 18.22 -12.61
CA GLY A 142 -1.20 18.08 -12.43
C GLY A 142 -0.84 17.39 -11.12
N ARG A 143 0.31 16.71 -11.12
CA ARG A 143 0.79 15.88 -10.01
C ARG A 143 1.11 16.67 -8.74
N ARG A 144 1.69 17.88 -8.89
CA ARG A 144 2.20 18.67 -7.76
C ARG A 144 1.09 19.19 -6.83
N PRO A 145 -0.02 19.79 -7.31
CA PRO A 145 -1.15 20.18 -6.46
C PRO A 145 -1.74 18.99 -5.69
N VAL A 146 -1.95 17.85 -6.36
CA VAL A 146 -2.54 16.65 -5.74
C VAL A 146 -1.64 16.10 -4.63
N LEU A 147 -0.33 16.07 -4.84
CA LEU A 147 0.64 15.66 -3.81
C LEU A 147 0.62 16.59 -2.60
N ILE A 148 0.60 17.91 -2.80
CA ILE A 148 0.58 18.90 -1.71
C ILE A 148 -0.72 18.75 -0.89
N TRP A 149 -1.87 18.67 -1.55
CA TRP A 149 -3.15 18.46 -0.86
C TRP A 149 -3.20 17.13 -0.13
N GLY A 150 -2.64 16.07 -0.72
CA GLY A 150 -2.52 14.76 -0.06
C GLY A 150 -1.69 14.82 1.23
N ILE A 151 -0.55 15.53 1.21
CA ILE A 151 0.29 15.72 2.39
C ILE A 151 -0.44 16.53 3.47
N ILE A 152 -1.11 17.62 3.10
CA ILE A 152 -1.86 18.46 4.04
C ILE A 152 -2.97 17.63 4.70
N LEU A 153 -3.79 16.92 3.91
CA LEU A 153 -4.86 16.07 4.42
C LEU A 153 -4.33 14.99 5.35
N LEU A 154 -3.20 14.37 4.99
CA LEU A 154 -2.55 13.37 5.82
C LEU A 154 -2.15 13.94 7.17
N ILE A 155 -1.41 15.06 7.21
CA ILE A 155 -0.96 15.70 8.45
C ILE A 155 -2.16 16.06 9.33
N LEU A 156 -3.20 16.65 8.74
CA LEU A 156 -4.42 17.03 9.46
C LEU A 156 -5.21 15.81 9.96
N SER A 157 -5.17 14.69 9.23
CA SER A 157 -5.90 13.48 9.59
C SER A 157 -5.25 12.62 10.66
N VAL A 158 -3.93 12.77 10.90
CA VAL A 158 -3.20 11.93 11.87
C VAL A 158 -3.79 12.08 13.27
N TYR A 159 -3.83 13.30 13.80
CA TYR A 159 -4.33 13.56 15.15
C TYR A 159 -5.76 13.01 15.39
N PRO A 160 -6.78 13.33 14.55
CA PRO A 160 -8.13 12.86 14.80
C PRO A 160 -8.28 11.35 14.69
N ILE A 161 -7.52 10.67 13.81
CA ILE A 161 -7.54 9.21 13.71
C ILE A 161 -7.05 8.58 15.02
N PHE A 162 -5.95 9.06 15.59
CA PHE A 162 -5.41 8.49 16.83
C PHE A 162 -6.30 8.77 18.04
N VAL A 163 -6.92 9.95 18.12
CA VAL A 163 -7.92 10.26 19.15
C VAL A 163 -9.17 9.38 19.01
N ALA A 164 -9.62 9.11 17.77
CA ALA A 164 -10.74 8.21 17.51
C ALA A 164 -10.46 6.78 17.96
N LEU A 165 -9.25 6.27 17.71
CA LEU A 165 -8.85 4.93 18.09
C LEU A 165 -8.74 4.77 19.62
N GLY A 166 -8.19 5.78 20.30
CA GLY A 166 -8.00 5.76 21.76
C GLY A 166 -9.29 5.94 22.58
N SER A 167 -10.30 6.60 22.04
CA SER A 167 -11.56 6.90 22.75
C SER A 167 -12.58 5.74 22.74
N MET A 168 -12.27 4.61 22.09
CA MET A 168 -13.18 3.47 21.88
C MET A 168 -14.55 3.81 21.28
N ASN A 169 -14.72 5.03 20.75
CA ASN A 169 -16.00 5.54 20.30
C ASN A 169 -15.79 6.58 19.18
N PHE A 170 -16.09 6.20 17.94
CA PHE A 170 -15.86 7.02 16.74
C PHE A 170 -16.56 8.40 16.82
N THR A 171 -17.68 8.47 17.56
CA THR A 171 -18.48 9.69 17.79
C THR A 171 -17.81 10.70 18.73
N LEU A 172 -16.95 10.25 19.66
CA LEU A 172 -16.23 11.15 20.59
C LEU A 172 -15.06 11.87 19.92
N ALA A 173 -14.43 11.25 18.91
CA ALA A 173 -13.33 11.86 18.15
C ALA A 173 -13.73 13.17 17.48
N ILE A 174 -14.96 13.24 16.96
CA ILE A 174 -15.54 14.44 16.34
C ILE A 174 -15.82 15.52 17.40
N LYS A 175 -16.08 15.12 18.65
CA LYS A 175 -16.40 16.03 19.76
C LYS A 175 -15.15 16.72 20.36
N TYR A 176 -13.99 16.05 20.32
CA TYR A 176 -12.68 16.61 20.73
C TYR A 176 -12.04 17.53 19.67
N LEU A 177 -12.62 17.59 18.47
CA LEU A 177 -12.20 18.44 17.35
C LEU A 177 -12.87 19.83 17.38
N LYS A 178 -13.71 20.09 18.39
CA LYS A 178 -14.27 21.40 18.74
C LYS A 178 -13.63 21.88 20.04
#